data_AF-A0AAE6ST30-F1
#
_entry.id   AF-A0AAE6ST30-F1
#
_cell.length_a   1.000
_cell.length_b   1.000
_cell.length_c   1.000
_cell.angle_alpha   90.00
_cell.angle_beta   90.00
_cell.angle_gamma   90.00
#
_symmetry.space_group_name_H-M   'P 1'
#
loop_
_entity.id
_entity.type
_entity.pdbx_description
1 polymer ?
#
loop_
_entity_poly.entity_id
_entity_poly.type
_entity_poly.pdbx_seq_one_letter_code
_entity_poly.pdbx_strand_id
1 'polypeptide(L)'
;MNIKKWMWKIATILVMGVLILNPEFVALALFVDAVGLDLFLLLFEVQIVAVIGYYFHAWFKPVLRSFYKCLLKFDPYFFIPTKDSVGKSPIILCHAVPFMMLLIIGVAVA
;
A
#
# COMPACT_ATOMS: atom_id res chain seq x y z
N MET A 1 33.15 -5.21 0.26
CA MET A 1 32.63 -3.85 -0.03
C MET A 1 31.14 -3.84 0.33
N ASN A 2 30.70 -2.93 1.19
CA ASN A 2 29.34 -2.98 1.75
C ASN A 2 28.32 -2.52 0.69
N ILE A 3 27.70 -3.48 -0.01
CA ILE A 3 26.87 -3.28 -1.22
C ILE A 3 25.79 -2.20 -1.00
N LYS A 4 25.18 -2.14 0.20
CA LYS A 4 24.22 -1.09 0.59
C LYS A 4 24.79 0.33 0.48
N LYS A 5 26.01 0.55 0.98
CA LYS A 5 26.66 1.88 0.91
C LYS A 5 26.99 2.28 -0.53
N TRP A 6 27.31 1.30 -1.37
CA TRP A 6 27.64 1.53 -2.77
C TRP A 6 26.39 1.85 -3.60
N MET A 7 25.29 1.10 -3.38
CA MET A 7 23.98 1.41 -3.97
C MET A 7 23.47 2.80 -3.58
N TRP A 8 23.62 3.19 -2.31
CA TRP A 8 23.22 4.53 -1.86
C TRP A 8 23.99 5.62 -2.59
N LYS A 9 25.32 5.50 -2.69
CA LYS A 9 26.16 6.45 -3.43
C LYS A 9 25.77 6.57 -4.90
N ILE A 10 25.52 5.44 -5.56
CA ILE A 10 25.10 5.43 -6.97
C ILE A 10 23.75 6.11 -7.14
N ALA A 11 22.78 5.84 -6.25
CA ALA A 11 21.47 6.48 -6.29
C ALA A 11 21.58 8.01 -6.11
N THR A 12 22.40 8.49 -5.17
CA THR A 12 22.58 9.94 -4.96
C THR A 12 23.22 10.63 -6.17
N ILE A 13 24.24 10.00 -6.77
CA ILE A 13 24.91 10.53 -7.97
C ILE A 13 23.93 10.57 -9.16
N LEU A 14 23.14 9.51 -9.35
CA LEU A 14 22.14 9.43 -10.41
C LEU A 14 21.08 10.53 -10.24
N VAL A 15 20.53 10.69 -9.04
CA VAL A 15 19.52 11.70 -8.72
C VAL A 15 20.08 13.11 -8.97
N MET A 16 21.26 13.42 -8.44
CA MET A 16 21.88 14.73 -8.66
C MET A 16 22.22 14.98 -10.14
N GLY A 17 22.67 13.96 -10.87
CA GLY A 17 22.90 14.05 -12.31
C GLY A 17 21.62 14.38 -13.08
N VAL A 18 20.51 13.72 -12.75
CA VAL A 18 19.20 14.00 -13.37
C VAL A 18 18.70 15.41 -13.03
N LEU A 19 18.90 15.87 -11.80
CA LEU A 19 18.49 17.23 -11.40
C LEU A 19 19.28 18.33 -12.11
N ILE A 20 20.58 18.15 -12.34
CA ILE A 20 21.44 19.17 -12.98
C ILE A 20 21.25 19.18 -14.51
N LEU A 21 21.05 18.02 -15.14
CA LEU A 21 20.90 17.92 -16.59
C LEU A 21 19.57 18.48 -17.11
N ASN A 22 18.60 18.69 -16.22
CA ASN A 22 17.28 19.20 -16.57
C ASN A 22 17.05 20.57 -15.93
N PRO A 23 16.98 21.66 -16.72
CA PRO A 23 16.85 23.02 -16.19
C PRO A 23 15.58 23.22 -15.38
N GLU A 24 14.53 22.43 -15.63
CA GLU A 24 13.26 22.45 -14.91
C GLU A 24 13.40 21.99 -13.44
N PHE A 25 14.40 21.17 -13.13
CA PHE A 25 14.64 20.65 -11.78
C PHE A 25 15.73 21.42 -11.02
N VAL A 26 16.29 22.49 -11.59
CA VAL A 26 17.32 23.31 -10.92
C VAL A 26 16.79 23.94 -9.63
N ALA A 27 15.54 24.42 -9.64
CA ALA A 27 14.90 24.94 -8.43
C ALA A 27 14.74 23.87 -7.34
N LEU A 28 14.43 22.63 -7.74
CA LEU A 28 14.36 21.49 -6.82
C LEU A 28 15.76 21.14 -6.27
N ALA A 29 16.81 21.24 -7.09
CA ALA A 29 18.18 20.97 -6.66
C ALA A 29 18.63 21.99 -5.61
N LEU A 30 18.37 23.27 -5.85
CA LEU A 30 18.64 24.36 -4.90
C LEU A 30 17.81 24.22 -3.62
N PHE A 31 16.57 23.75 -3.73
CA PHE A 31 15.73 23.46 -2.57
C PHE A 31 16.29 22.31 -1.72
N VAL A 32 16.72 21.21 -2.37
CA VAL A 32 17.36 20.08 -1.68
C VAL A 32 18.66 20.50 -1.00
N ASP A 33 19.46 21.36 -1.65
CA ASP A 33 20.70 21.91 -1.07
C ASP A 33 20.41 22.81 0.14
N ALA A 34 19.37 23.66 0.06
CA ALA A 34 18.98 24.56 1.14
C ALA A 34 18.36 23.85 2.35
N VAL A 35 17.56 22.80 2.13
CA VAL A 35 16.79 22.10 3.18
C VAL A 35 17.54 20.88 3.71
N GLY A 36 18.47 20.33 2.92
CA GLY A 36 19.16 19.09 3.21
C GLY A 36 18.40 17.86 2.70
N LEU A 37 19.17 16.87 2.24
CA LEU A 37 18.64 15.66 1.62
C LEU A 37 17.77 14.84 2.57
N ASP A 38 18.15 14.72 3.84
CA ASP A 38 17.41 13.93 4.84
C ASP A 38 15.99 14.47 5.06
N LEU A 39 15.86 15.79 5.22
CA LEU A 39 14.57 16.44 5.42
C LEU A 39 13.73 16.44 4.14
N PHE A 40 14.36 16.60 2.97
CA PHE A 40 13.67 16.44 1.68
C PHE A 40 13.08 15.03 1.52
N LEU A 41 13.86 13.99 1.82
CA LEU A 41 13.40 12.60 1.75
C LEU A 41 12.25 12.32 2.73
N LEU A 42 12.32 12.88 3.93
CA LEU A 42 11.22 12.77 4.91
C LEU A 42 9.93 13.42 4.38
N LEU A 43 10.01 14.63 3.82
CA LEU A 43 8.85 15.29 3.22
C LEU A 43 8.31 14.50 2.02
N PHE A 44 9.20 13.98 1.19
CA PHE A 44 8.84 13.16 0.03
C PHE A 44 8.12 11.88 0.44
N GLU A 45 8.57 11.21 1.51
CA GLU A 45 7.89 10.03 2.07
C GLU A 45 6.45 10.35 2.52
N VAL A 46 6.26 11.46 3.22
CA VAL A 46 4.92 11.90 3.64
C VAL A 46 4.01 12.15 2.44
N GLN A 47 4.53 12.74 1.37
CA GLN A 47 3.78 12.95 0.14
C GLN A 47 3.42 11.63 -0.56
N ILE A 48 4.35 10.67 -0.61
CA ILE A 48 4.06 9.32 -1.14
C ILE A 48 2.89 8.69 -0.36
N VAL A 49 2.94 8.71 0.97
CA VAL A 49 1.88 8.14 1.81
C VAL A 49 0.54 8.85 1.56
N ALA A 50 0.54 10.18 1.45
CA ALA A 50 -0.66 10.95 1.16
C ALA A 50 -1.27 10.60 -0.21
N VAL A 51 -0.45 10.52 -1.25
CA VAL A 51 -0.87 10.17 -2.61
C VAL A 51 -1.43 8.75 -2.66
N ILE A 52 -0.71 7.77 -2.10
CA ILE A 52 -1.19 6.39 -2.01
C ILE A 52 -2.50 6.32 -1.23
N GLY A 53 -2.60 7.01 -0.10
CA GLY A 53 -3.81 7.08 0.72
C GLY A 53 -5.00 7.66 -0.05
N TYR A 54 -4.77 8.72 -0.84
CA TYR A 54 -5.78 9.32 -1.71
C TYR A 54 -6.29 8.34 -2.75
N TYR A 55 -5.40 7.72 -3.54
CA TYR A 55 -5.80 6.75 -4.57
C TYR A 55 -6.47 5.52 -3.96
N PHE A 56 -6.00 5.05 -2.79
CA PHE A 56 -6.65 3.97 -2.06
C PHE A 56 -8.09 4.35 -1.69
N HIS A 57 -8.31 5.55 -1.15
CA HIS A 57 -9.64 5.97 -0.74
C HIS A 57 -10.57 6.28 -1.92
N ALA A 58 -10.06 6.93 -2.96
CA ALA A 58 -10.84 7.40 -4.09
C ALA A 58 -11.15 6.28 -5.09
N TRP A 59 -10.23 5.34 -5.31
CA TRP A 59 -10.36 4.32 -6.36
C TRP A 59 -10.48 2.91 -5.78
N PHE A 60 -9.57 2.52 -4.89
CA PHE A 60 -9.50 1.14 -4.44
C PHE A 60 -10.66 0.76 -3.50
N LYS A 61 -10.95 1.61 -2.51
CA LYS A 61 -12.02 1.42 -1.54
C LYS A 61 -13.41 1.28 -2.18
N PRO A 62 -13.85 2.12 -3.13
CA PRO A 62 -15.16 1.94 -3.77
C PRO A 62 -15.23 0.69 -4.64
N VAL A 63 -14.15 0.34 -5.35
CA VAL A 63 -14.09 -0.89 -6.15
C VAL A 63 -14.23 -2.13 -5.26
N LEU A 64 -13.44 -2.19 -4.18
CA LEU A 64 -13.55 -3.28 -3.20
C LEU A 64 -14.94 -3.34 -2.56
N ARG A 65 -15.55 -2.19 -2.25
CA ARG A 65 -16.90 -2.15 -1.66
C ARG A 65 -17.95 -2.72 -2.63
N SER A 66 -17.84 -2.40 -3.92
CA SER A 66 -18.72 -2.95 -4.95
C SER A 66 -18.52 -4.46 -5.11
N PHE A 67 -17.27 -4.92 -5.14
CA PHE A 67 -16.94 -6.34 -5.17
C PHE A 67 -17.48 -7.09 -3.94
N TYR A 68 -17.33 -6.51 -2.74
CA TYR A 68 -17.89 -7.04 -1.49
C TYR A 68 -19.42 -7.20 -1.54
N LYS A 69 -20.14 -6.16 -2.01
CA LYS A 69 -21.60 -6.23 -2.15
C LYS A 69 -22.01 -7.33 -3.14
N CYS A 70 -21.24 -7.52 -4.21
CA CYS A 70 -21.44 -8.59 -5.16
C CYS A 70 -21.27 -9.96 -4.49
N LEU A 71 -20.15 -10.17 -3.78
CA LEU A 71 -19.87 -11.42 -3.08
C LEU A 71 -20.92 -11.76 -2.03
N LEU A 72 -21.35 -10.81 -1.20
CA LEU A 72 -22.43 -11.00 -0.22
C LEU A 72 -23.74 -11.48 -0.85
N LYS A 73 -24.03 -11.08 -2.10
CA LYS A 73 -25.23 -11.52 -2.80
C LYS A 73 -25.18 -13.01 -3.13
N PHE A 74 -23.99 -13.55 -3.36
CA PHE A 74 -23.78 -14.95 -3.73
C PHE A 74 -23.46 -15.83 -2.52
N ASP A 75 -22.78 -15.30 -1.52
CA ASP A 75 -22.40 -16.01 -0.30
C ASP A 75 -22.94 -15.28 0.95
N PRO A 76 -24.02 -15.79 1.56
CA PRO A 76 -24.60 -15.20 2.76
C PRO A 76 -23.73 -15.40 4.01
N TYR A 77 -22.74 -16.31 3.98
CA TYR A 77 -21.84 -16.58 5.09
C TYR A 77 -20.53 -15.78 5.01
N PHE A 78 -20.31 -15.06 3.91
CA PHE A 78 -19.13 -14.23 3.75
C PHE A 78 -19.17 -13.01 4.68
N PHE A 79 -18.10 -12.83 5.47
CA PHE A 79 -17.95 -11.69 6.37
C PHE A 79 -16.55 -11.09 6.28
N ILE A 80 -16.42 -9.81 6.61
CA ILE A 80 -15.13 -9.13 6.69
C ILE A 80 -14.70 -9.08 8.17
N PRO A 81 -13.59 -9.74 8.55
CA PRO A 81 -13.11 -9.74 9.92
C PRO A 81 -12.64 -8.34 10.32
N THR A 82 -13.15 -7.82 11.44
CA THR A 82 -12.65 -6.59 12.05
C THR A 82 -11.39 -6.89 12.86
N LYS A 83 -10.57 -5.85 13.10
CA LYS A 83 -9.36 -5.99 13.94
C LYS A 83 -9.66 -6.61 15.31
N ASP A 84 -10.77 -6.22 15.94
CA ASP A 84 -11.18 -6.75 17.23
C ASP A 84 -11.51 -8.25 17.16
N SER A 85 -12.17 -8.71 16.09
CA SER A 85 -12.49 -10.12 15.90
C SER A 85 -11.24 -10.96 15.67
N VAL A 86 -10.27 -10.46 14.90
CA VAL A 86 -8.99 -11.15 14.68
C VAL A 86 -8.16 -11.21 15.96
N GLY A 87 -8.17 -10.13 16.76
CA GLY A 87 -7.46 -10.09 18.04
C GLY A 87 -8.01 -11.10 19.06
N LYS A 88 -9.32 -11.37 19.04
CA LYS A 88 -9.97 -12.39 19.89
C LYS A 88 -9.73 -13.80 19.37
N SER A 89 -9.81 -14.01 18.06
CA SER A 89 -9.63 -15.32 17.45
C SER A 89 -9.00 -15.20 16.07
N PRO A 90 -7.69 -15.49 15.92
CA PRO A 90 -7.00 -15.33 14.64
C PRO A 90 -7.49 -16.32 13.57
N ILE A 91 -8.06 -17.47 13.98
CA ILE A 91 -8.58 -18.49 13.06
C ILE A 91 -9.78 -17.98 12.24
N ILE A 92 -10.41 -16.89 12.67
CA ILE A 92 -11.53 -16.26 11.96
C ILE A 92 -11.12 -15.77 10.56
N LEU A 93 -9.83 -15.50 10.33
CA LEU A 93 -9.30 -15.16 9.01
C LEU A 93 -9.47 -16.29 8.00
N CYS A 94 -9.38 -17.55 8.44
CA CYS A 94 -9.59 -18.71 7.57
C CYS A 94 -11.05 -18.82 7.12
N HIS A 95 -12.00 -18.30 7.89
CA HIS A 95 -13.42 -18.30 7.52
C HIS A 95 -13.85 -17.06 6.73
N ALA A 96 -12.96 -16.07 6.58
CA ALA A 96 -13.21 -14.86 5.80
C ALA A 96 -12.99 -15.06 4.29
N VAL A 97 -12.76 -16.30 3.83
CA VAL A 97 -12.60 -16.61 2.41
C VAL A 97 -13.98 -16.82 1.78
N PRO A 98 -14.30 -16.15 0.65
CA PRO A 98 -15.57 -16.33 -0.03
C PRO A 98 -15.83 -17.80 -0.39
N PHE A 99 -17.08 -18.24 -0.25
CA PHE A 99 -17.59 -19.59 -0.55
C PHE A 99 -17.06 -20.72 0.32
N MET A 100 -16.11 -20.46 1.22
CA MET A 100 -15.51 -21.49 2.08
C MET A 100 -16.57 -22.18 2.95
N MET A 101 -17.45 -21.41 3.60
CA MET A 101 -18.45 -21.97 4.51
C MET A 101 -19.57 -22.70 3.76
N LEU A 102 -19.99 -22.18 2.60
CA LEU A 102 -20.91 -22.87 1.69
C LEU A 102 -20.38 -24.25 1.29
N LEU A 103 -19.08 -24.34 0.98
CA LEU A 103 -18.45 -25.60 0.61
C LEU A 103 -18.39 -26.58 1.79
N ILE A 104 -18.03 -26.12 2.98
CA ILE A 104 -18.02 -26.95 4.20
C ILE A 104 -19.42 -27.50 4.51
N ILE A 105 -20.45 -26.66 4.46
CA ILE A 105 -21.83 -27.09 4.71
C ILE A 105 -22.32 -28.05 3.62
N GLY A 106 -22.01 -27.78 2.35
CA GLY A 106 -22.36 -28.66 1.24
C GLY A 106 -21.74 -30.05 1.37
N VAL A 107 -20.50 -30.15 1.84
CA VAL A 107 -19.83 -31.44 2.12
C VAL A 107 -20.39 -32.11 3.37
N ALA A 108 -20.80 -31.35 4.39
CA ALA A 108 -21.33 -31.91 5.64
C ALA A 108 -22.77 -32.45 5.53
N VAL A 109 -23.54 -31.99 4.53
CA VAL A 109 -24.93 -32.41 4.29
C VAL A 109 -25.04 -33.53 3.26
N ALA A 110 -23.98 -33.77 2.47
CA ALA A 110 -23.87 -34.87 1.50
C ALA A 110 -23.42 -36.18 2.18
#